data_AF-A0A829QHR2-F1
#
_entry.id   AF-A0A829QHR2-F1
#
_cell.length_a   1.000
_cell.length_b   1.000
_cell.length_c   1.000
_cell.angle_alpha   90.00
_cell.angle_beta   90.00
_cell.angle_gamma   90.00
#
_symmetry.space_group_name_H-M   'P 1'
#
loop_
_entity.id
_entity.type
_entity.pdbx_description
1 polymer ?
#
loop_
_entity_poly.entity_id
_entity_poly.type
_entity_poly.pdbx_seq_one_letter_code
_entity_poly.pdbx_strand_id
1 'polypeptide(L)'
;MRLSVLDSAALLDWARASVEGLISRSDEINRLNVFPVADADTGTNMLFTMRSAVNAAEALGEGATVAQVAAALARGRFMVPAVTPG
;
A
#
# COMPACT_ATOMS: atom_id res chain seq x y z
N MET A 1 -20.49 11.68 -8.85
CA MET A 1 -19.07 11.78 -9.22
C MET A 1 -18.82 10.81 -10.36
N ARG A 2 -18.57 11.32 -11.58
CA ARG A 2 -18.37 10.49 -12.78
C ARG A 2 -16.86 10.30 -12.95
N LEU A 3 -16.32 9.15 -12.56
CA LEU A 3 -14.91 8.78 -12.77
C LEU A 3 -14.72 8.49 -14.27
N SER A 4 -14.48 9.53 -15.09
CA SER A 4 -14.37 9.31 -16.54
C SER A 4 -12.98 8.92 -17.02
N VAL A 5 -11.90 9.11 -16.24
CA VAL A 5 -10.57 8.52 -16.50
C VAL A 5 -9.81 8.45 -15.16
N LEU A 6 -9.15 7.33 -14.88
CA LEU A 6 -8.20 7.23 -13.76
C LEU A 6 -6.84 7.72 -14.28
N ASP A 7 -6.41 8.91 -13.84
CA ASP A 7 -5.07 9.42 -14.13
C ASP A 7 -4.06 9.05 -13.01
N SER A 8 -2.79 9.41 -13.19
CA SER A 8 -1.73 9.09 -12.22
C SER A 8 -1.98 9.73 -10.86
N ALA A 9 -2.54 10.94 -10.81
CA ALA A 9 -2.83 11.64 -9.57
C ALA A 9 -3.98 10.96 -8.81
N ALA A 10 -5.09 10.67 -9.50
CA ALA A 10 -6.24 9.97 -8.93
C ALA A 10 -5.88 8.58 -8.42
N LEU A 11 -5.01 7.85 -9.14
CA LEU A 11 -4.52 6.54 -8.70
C LEU A 11 -3.62 6.66 -7.45
N LEU A 12 -2.75 7.68 -7.38
CA LEU A 12 -1.91 7.91 -6.22
C LEU A 12 -2.72 8.34 -5.00
N ASP A 13 -3.74 9.18 -5.18
CA ASP A 13 -4.63 9.62 -4.10
C ASP A 13 -5.49 8.46 -3.57
N TRP A 14 -5.99 7.59 -4.45
CA TRP A 14 -6.63 6.34 -4.03
C TRP A 14 -5.68 5.45 -3.22
N ALA A 15 -4.42 5.35 -3.62
CA ALA A 15 -3.44 4.55 -2.92
C ALA A 15 -3.16 5.11 -1.50
N ARG A 16 -3.05 6.43 -1.36
CA ARG A 16 -2.93 7.11 -0.06
C ARG A 16 -4.16 6.90 0.82
N ALA A 17 -5.36 7.07 0.26
CA ALA A 17 -6.61 6.83 0.99
C ALA A 17 -6.74 5.38 1.48
N SER A 18 -6.20 4.42 0.72
CA SER A 18 -6.15 3.02 1.12
C SER A 18 -5.20 2.79 2.31
N VAL A 19 -4.07 3.50 2.37
CA VAL A 19 -3.17 3.48 3.54
C VAL A 19 -3.90 3.98 4.78
N GLU A 20 -4.59 5.13 4.70
CA GLU A 20 -5.36 5.66 5.82
C GLU A 20 -6.48 4.71 6.27
N GLY A 21 -7.18 4.10 5.32
CA GLY A 21 -8.17 3.07 5.59
C GLY A 21 -7.57 1.87 6.33
N LEU A 22 -6.40 1.40 5.91
CA LEU A 22 -5.68 0.31 6.57
C LEU A 22 -5.21 0.69 7.97
N ILE A 23 -4.63 1.89 8.17
CA ILE A 23 -4.26 2.39 9.51
C ILE A 23 -5.44 2.30 10.47
N SER A 24 -6.63 2.73 10.03
CA SER A 24 -7.83 2.72 10.89
C SER A 24 -8.41 1.33 11.18
N ARG A 25 -8.07 0.31 10.37
CA ARG A 25 -8.74 -1.01 10.37
C ARG A 25 -7.80 -2.19 10.50
N SER A 26 -6.47 -2.00 10.55
CA SER A 26 -5.51 -3.11 10.64
C SER A 26 -5.83 -4.06 11.79
N ASP A 27 -6.19 -3.54 12.97
CA ASP A 27 -6.55 -4.37 14.12
C ASP A 27 -7.85 -5.15 13.91
N GLU A 28 -8.82 -4.56 13.20
CA GLU A 28 -10.05 -5.25 12.83
C GLU A 28 -9.77 -6.38 11.84
N ILE A 29 -8.95 -6.12 10.82
CA ILE A 29 -8.51 -7.09 9.82
C ILE A 29 -7.73 -8.23 10.49
N ASN A 30 -6.83 -7.92 11.42
CA ASN A 30 -6.09 -8.91 12.21
C ASN A 30 -7.03 -9.86 12.96
N ARG A 31 -8.16 -9.35 13.48
CA ARG A 31 -9.17 -10.15 14.18
C ARG A 31 -10.07 -10.97 13.25
N LEU A 32 -10.24 -10.55 12.00
CA LEU A 32 -11.09 -11.25 11.03
C LEU A 32 -10.40 -12.48 10.41
N ASN A 33 -9.07 -12.49 10.29
CA ASN A 33 -8.35 -13.62 9.72
C ASN A 33 -8.20 -14.78 10.71
N VAL A 34 -9.24 -15.61 10.83
CA VAL A 34 -9.35 -16.72 11.80
C VAL A 34 -9.23 -18.13 11.20
N PHE A 35 -8.63 -18.31 10.01
CA PHE A 35 -8.51 -19.65 9.38
C PHE A 35 -7.11 -19.98 8.82
N PRO A 36 -6.50 -21.15 9.13
CA PRO A 36 -6.72 -22.04 10.28
C PRO A 36 -5.85 -21.68 11.51
N VAL A 37 -4.93 -20.73 11.37
CA VAL A 37 -4.10 -20.17 12.46
C VAL A 37 -4.19 -18.65 12.34
N ALA A 38 -4.57 -17.97 13.41
CA ALA A 38 -4.64 -16.51 13.41
C ALA A 38 -3.21 -15.96 13.35
N ASP A 39 -2.80 -15.43 12.19
CA ASP A 39 -1.49 -14.81 12.00
C ASP A 39 -1.39 -13.48 12.77
N ALA A 40 -2.53 -12.93 13.25
CA ALA A 40 -2.66 -11.69 14.03
C ALA A 40 -1.94 -10.45 13.44
N ASP A 41 -1.41 -10.57 12.23
CA ASP A 41 -0.54 -9.62 11.57
C ASP A 41 -1.03 -9.28 10.16
N THR A 42 -2.13 -9.87 9.69
CA THR A 42 -2.60 -9.73 8.30
C THR A 42 -2.88 -8.27 7.92
N GLY A 43 -3.61 -7.55 8.76
CA GLY A 43 -3.86 -6.12 8.60
C GLY A 43 -2.58 -5.29 8.72
N THR A 44 -1.62 -5.74 9.53
CA THR A 44 -0.29 -5.12 9.66
C THR A 44 0.54 -5.32 8.38
N ASN A 45 0.56 -6.53 7.83
CA ASN A 45 1.24 -6.91 6.59
C ASN A 45 0.63 -6.17 5.38
N MET A 46 -0.69 -6.05 5.33
CA MET A 46 -1.37 -5.24 4.32
C MET A 46 -1.00 -3.76 4.42
N LEU A 47 -0.95 -3.20 5.63
CA LEU A 47 -0.54 -1.81 5.85
C LEU A 47 0.91 -1.56 5.39
N PHE A 48 1.84 -2.44 5.77
CA PHE A 48 3.25 -2.34 5.35
C PHE A 48 3.42 -2.47 3.84
N THR A 49 2.70 -3.41 3.22
CA THR A 49 2.72 -3.60 1.76
C THR A 49 2.20 -2.35 1.06
N MET A 50 1.06 -1.81 1.50
CA MET A 50 0.45 -0.64 0.87
C MET A 50 1.31 0.63 1.06
N ARG A 51 1.90 0.83 2.24
CA ARG A 51 2.86 1.92 2.47
C ARG A 51 4.08 1.82 1.56
N SER A 52 4.63 0.61 1.41
CA SER A 52 5.78 0.38 0.52
C SER A 52 5.42 0.66 -0.94
N ALA A 53 4.21 0.30 -1.36
CA ALA A 53 3.69 0.60 -2.69
C ALA A 53 3.55 2.12 -2.91
N VAL A 54 2.94 2.85 -1.97
CA VAL A 54 2.79 4.32 -2.07
C VAL A 54 4.16 5.00 -2.13
N ASN A 55 5.10 4.64 -1.26
CA ASN A 55 6.46 5.20 -1.28
C ASN A 55 7.15 4.99 -2.62
N ALA A 56 7.01 3.80 -3.22
CA ALA A 56 7.58 3.50 -4.53
C ALA A 56 6.94 4.34 -5.66
N ALA A 57 5.64 4.62 -5.57
CA ALA A 57 4.94 5.46 -6.53
C ALA A 57 5.30 6.94 -6.38
N GLU A 58 5.44 7.44 -5.15
CA GLU A 58 5.84 8.83 -4.87
C GLU A 58 7.28 9.12 -5.32
N ALA A 59 8.17 8.12 -5.24
CA ALA A 59 9.55 8.25 -5.71
C ALA A 59 9.69 8.45 -7.23
N LEU A 60 8.62 8.25 -8.02
CA LEU A 60 8.63 8.50 -9.46
C LEU A 60 8.66 10.00 -9.81
N GLY A 61 8.23 10.86 -8.87
CA GLY A 61 8.17 12.31 -9.05
C GLY A 61 7.05 12.78 -10.00
N GLU A 62 7.05 14.09 -10.25
CA GLU A 62 6.06 14.74 -11.12
C GLU A 62 6.19 14.29 -12.58
N GLY A 63 5.07 14.16 -13.29
CA GLY A 63 5.03 13.75 -14.69
C GLY A 63 5.00 12.23 -14.94
N ALA A 64 4.98 11.41 -13.88
CA ALA A 64 4.78 9.97 -14.01
C ALA A 64 3.42 9.65 -14.65
N THR A 65 3.44 8.73 -15.62
CA THR A 65 2.23 8.23 -16.28
C THR A 65 1.44 7.31 -15.33
N VAL A 66 0.14 7.17 -15.57
CA VAL A 66 -0.71 6.24 -14.82
C VAL A 66 -0.17 4.80 -14.85
N ALA A 67 0.42 4.38 -15.98
CA ALA A 67 1.02 3.06 -16.12
C ALA A 67 2.27 2.89 -15.23
N GLN A 68 3.11 3.91 -15.11
CA GLN A 68 4.28 3.89 -14.22
C GLN A 68 3.87 3.87 -12.75
N VAL A 69 2.88 4.67 -12.36
CA VAL A 69 2.31 4.67 -11.01
C VAL A 69 1.71 3.31 -10.69
N ALA A 70 0.86 2.75 -11.57
CA ALA A 70 0.27 1.42 -11.39
C ALA A 70 1.34 0.33 -11.25
N ALA A 71 2.39 0.38 -12.08
CA ALA A 71 3.48 -0.58 -12.02
C ALA A 71 4.33 -0.42 -10.74
N ALA A 72 4.52 0.79 -10.23
CA ALA A 72 5.19 1.03 -8.95
C ALA A 72 4.36 0.50 -7.77
N LEU A 73 3.05 0.75 -7.76
CA LEU A 73 2.13 0.22 -6.76
C LEU A 73 2.12 -1.32 -6.76
N ALA A 74 2.06 -1.93 -7.94
CA ALA A 74 2.06 -3.39 -8.08
C ALA A 74 3.38 -4.05 -7.67
N ARG A 75 4.51 -3.31 -7.76
CA ARG A 75 5.84 -3.82 -7.41
C ARG A 75 6.20 -3.67 -5.94
N GLY A 76 5.32 -3.08 -5.11
CA GLY A 76 5.50 -2.79 -3.68
C GLY A 76 6.65 -3.56 -3.03
N ARG A 77 7.84 -2.95 -3.05
CA ARG A 77 9.08 -3.64 -2.66
C ARG A 77 9.11 -3.74 -1.14
N PHE A 78 9.07 -4.96 -0.63
CA PHE A 78 9.37 -5.26 0.77
C PHE A 78 10.77 -4.71 1.08
N MET A 79 10.85 -3.65 1.90
CA MET A 79 12.11 -3.21 2.49
C MET A 79 12.02 -3.56 3.98
N VAL A 80 12.44 -4.77 4.33
CA VAL A 80 12.76 -5.11 5.73
C VAL A 80 13.87 -4.13 6.15
N PRO A 81 13.76 -3.39 7.27
CA PRO A 81 14.85 -2.55 7.73
C PRO A 81 16.08 -3.46 7.90
N ALA A 82 17.18 -3.10 7.25
CA ALA A 82 18.43 -3.82 7.39
C ALA A 82 18.73 -3.97 8.89
N VAL A 83 18.68 -5.20 9.40
CA VAL A 83 19.27 -5.53 10.69
C VAL A 83 20.72 -5.05 10.59
N THR A 84 21.05 -4.02 11.34
CA THR A 84 22.42 -3.53 11.44
C THR A 84 23.22 -4.66 12.07
N PRO A 85 24.20 -5.28 11.39
CA PRO A 85 25.07 -6.22 12.04
C PRO A 85 25.86 -5.43 13.09
N GLY A 86 25.74 -5.84 14.35
CA GLY A 86 26.63 -5.39 15.41
C GLY A 86 28.03 -5.92 15.22
#